data_AF-A0A2J7QKB8-F1
#
_entry.id   AF-A0A2J7QKB8-F1
#
_cell.length_a   1.000
_cell.length_b   1.000
_cell.length_c   1.000
_cell.angle_alpha   90.00
_cell.angle_beta   90.00
_cell.angle_gamma   90.00
#
_symmetry.space_group_name_H-M   'P 1'
#
loop_
_entity.id
_entity.type
_entity.pdbx_description
1 polymer ?
#
loop_
_entity_poly.entity_id
_entity_poly.type
_entity_poly.pdbx_seq_one_letter_code
_entity_poly.pdbx_strand_id
1 'polypeptide(L)'
;MIRTSHLVHKGMVNICHGLYPEPAVLNDMTFGNKIALLSGDYLLANSCMELAALRNQDLVELMSSAVRDLAEGEFVGRRDQQNNPLPSPQGVSDATEDWTLRNVLSAGSLLGKSCQGTLKLAGHGTELQEQGYKFGKHLALAWQACLDLEPFIAGSQYASGSMFNLTSAPVLFHLEHDPSLFTEIDKGVESVQNVDYDKVHSIVSKGPGISQTKQLQKEHSQKAMEVLQVFRESDARTALSNIIVAMGDL
;
A
#
# COMPACT_ATOMS: atom_id res chain seq x y z
N MET A 1 11.22 5.79 -10.02
CA MET A 1 11.88 6.72 -9.08
C MET A 1 10.95 7.19 -7.96
N ILE A 2 9.78 7.78 -8.25
CA ILE A 2 8.82 8.20 -7.20
C ILE A 2 8.51 7.07 -6.20
N ARG A 3 8.09 5.89 -6.68
CA ARG A 3 7.82 4.72 -5.80
C ARG A 3 9.04 4.33 -4.96
N THR A 4 10.21 4.31 -5.57
CA THR A 4 11.47 3.94 -4.90
C THR A 4 11.83 4.94 -3.81
N SER A 5 11.73 6.24 -4.09
CA SER A 5 11.90 7.31 -3.09
C SER A 5 11.00 7.10 -1.89
N HIS A 6 9.70 6.88 -2.14
CA HIS A 6 8.73 6.62 -1.08
C HIS A 6 9.07 5.37 -0.26
N LEU A 7 9.47 4.26 -0.89
CA LEU A 7 9.90 3.06 -0.16
C LEU A 7 11.16 3.29 0.68
N VAL A 8 12.12 4.07 0.18
CA VAL A 8 13.33 4.43 0.94
C VAL A 8 12.96 5.28 2.16
N HIS A 9 12.09 6.28 1.99
CA HIS A 9 11.59 7.09 3.12
C HIS A 9 10.84 6.24 4.15
N LYS A 10 10.02 5.27 3.72
CA LYS A 10 9.33 4.33 4.62
C LYS A 10 10.26 3.34 5.33
N GLY A 11 11.48 3.15 4.83
CA GLY A 11 12.51 2.34 5.49
C GLY A 11 13.18 3.04 6.67
N MET A 12 12.88 4.32 6.92
CA MET A 12 13.41 5.04 8.08
C MET A 12 12.85 4.46 9.38
N VAL A 13 13.72 4.35 10.38
CA VAL A 13 13.35 3.81 11.70
C VAL A 13 12.96 4.95 12.63
N ASN A 14 11.87 4.79 13.37
CA ASN A 14 11.51 5.74 14.43
C ASN A 14 12.52 5.65 15.59
N ILE A 15 13.28 6.73 15.80
CA ILE A 15 14.27 6.82 16.87
C ILE A 15 13.61 7.46 18.10
N CYS A 16 13.35 6.66 19.13
CA CYS A 16 12.80 7.14 20.39
C CYS A 16 13.88 7.29 21.46
N HIS A 17 13.78 8.37 22.23
CA HIS A 17 14.73 8.68 23.28
C HIS A 17 14.66 7.61 24.39
N GLY A 18 15.81 7.06 24.78
CA GLY A 18 15.91 6.05 25.85
C GLY A 18 15.74 4.59 25.43
N LEU A 19 15.33 4.31 24.18
CA LEU A 19 15.26 2.94 23.63
C LEU A 19 16.64 2.41 23.18
N TYR A 20 17.57 3.31 22.86
CA TYR A 20 18.93 2.98 22.46
C TYR A 20 19.91 3.53 23.51
N PRO A 21 20.29 2.74 24.52
CA PRO A 21 21.14 3.20 25.62
C PRO A 21 22.59 3.42 25.18
N GLU A 22 23.04 2.77 24.10
CA GLU A 22 24.37 2.91 23.55
C GLU A 22 24.45 4.06 22.53
N PRO A 23 25.28 5.09 22.77
CA PRO A 23 25.42 6.21 21.84
C PRO A 23 25.88 5.81 20.44
N ALA A 24 26.69 4.75 20.31
CA ALA A 24 27.15 4.24 19.03
C ALA A 24 25.99 3.76 18.16
N VAL A 25 25.09 2.93 18.73
CA VAL A 25 23.90 2.42 18.04
C VAL A 25 22.97 3.57 17.63
N LEU A 26 22.75 4.53 18.53
CA LEU A 26 21.94 5.72 18.22
C LEU A 26 22.52 6.54 17.07
N ASN A 27 23.85 6.72 17.06
CA ASN A 27 24.55 7.44 15.99
C ASN A 27 24.46 6.70 14.65
N ASP A 28 24.62 5.38 14.65
CA ASP A 28 24.53 4.56 13.44
C ASP A 28 23.11 4.60 12.85
N MET A 29 22.08 4.46 13.69
CA MET A 29 20.68 4.60 13.25
C MET A 29 20.38 6.00 12.71
N THR A 30 20.86 7.03 13.41
CA THR A 30 20.69 8.43 12.96
C THR A 30 21.39 8.66 11.62
N PHE A 31 22.58 8.10 11.43
CA PHE A 31 23.31 8.15 10.18
C PHE A 31 22.55 7.42 9.06
N GLY A 32 22.08 6.19 9.31
CA GLY A 32 21.25 5.43 8.38
C GLY A 32 20.00 6.19 7.95
N ASN A 33 19.27 6.78 8.90
CA ASN A 33 18.09 7.59 8.62
C ASN A 33 18.41 8.83 7.77
N LYS A 34 19.55 9.50 8.00
CA LYS A 34 19.99 10.63 7.16
C LYS A 34 20.26 10.18 5.73
N ILE A 35 20.92 9.04 5.55
CA ILE A 35 21.20 8.47 4.22
C ILE A 35 19.89 8.11 3.51
N ALA A 36 18.96 7.46 4.21
CA ALA A 36 17.64 7.11 3.66
C ALA A 36 16.87 8.38 3.24
N LEU A 37 16.77 9.38 4.11
CA LEU A 37 16.10 10.65 3.82
C LEU A 37 16.66 11.32 2.56
N LEU A 38 17.98 11.55 2.52
CA LEU A 38 18.64 12.22 1.39
C LEU A 38 18.57 11.40 0.09
N SER A 39 18.65 10.07 0.19
CA SER A 39 18.53 9.19 -0.99
C SER A 39 17.10 9.22 -1.54
N GLY A 40 16.09 9.22 -0.68
CA GLY A 40 14.70 9.39 -1.07
C GLY A 40 14.45 10.74 -1.73
N ASP A 41 15.02 11.82 -1.18
CA ASP A 41 14.90 13.18 -1.74
C ASP A 41 15.59 13.30 -3.09
N TYR A 42 16.78 12.71 -3.24
CA TYR A 42 17.52 12.68 -4.50
C TYR A 42 16.71 11.98 -5.61
N LEU A 43 16.13 10.81 -5.31
CA LEU A 43 15.31 10.06 -6.26
C LEU A 43 14.03 10.83 -6.65
N LEU A 44 13.40 11.51 -5.69
CA LEU A 44 12.22 12.33 -5.96
C LEU A 44 12.58 13.55 -6.82
N ALA A 45 13.65 14.27 -6.48
CA ALA A 45 14.12 15.43 -7.23
C ALA A 45 14.47 15.08 -8.69
N ASN A 46 15.16 13.96 -8.91
CA ASN A 46 15.43 13.46 -10.26
C ASN A 46 14.14 13.12 -11.00
N SER A 47 13.17 12.49 -10.34
CA SER A 47 11.88 12.21 -10.99
C SER A 47 11.14 13.49 -11.40
N CYS A 48 11.20 14.54 -10.59
CA CYS A 48 10.64 15.85 -10.94
C CYS A 48 11.38 16.49 -12.12
N MET A 49 12.70 16.35 -12.19
CA MET A 49 13.52 16.84 -13.30
C MET A 49 13.16 16.14 -14.62
N GLU A 50 13.03 14.82 -14.60
CA GLU A 50 12.60 14.03 -15.77
C GLU A 50 11.18 14.40 -16.22
N LEU A 51 10.24 14.57 -15.27
CA LEU A 51 8.88 15.02 -15.59
C LEU A 51 8.86 16.42 -16.22
N ALA A 52 9.67 17.34 -15.70
CA ALA A 52 9.80 18.68 -16.26
C ALA A 52 10.43 18.66 -17.67
N ALA A 53 11.36 17.75 -17.93
CA ALA A 53 12.00 17.58 -19.23
C ALA A 53 11.01 17.13 -20.33
N LEU A 54 9.92 16.45 -19.96
CA LEU A 54 8.82 16.12 -20.89
C LEU A 54 8.03 17.35 -21.36
N ARG A 55 8.20 18.51 -20.69
CA ARG A 55 7.53 19.79 -21.03
C ARG A 55 6.02 19.67 -21.19
N ASN A 56 5.40 18.83 -20.37
CA ASN A 56 3.96 18.59 -20.37
C ASN A 56 3.39 18.96 -19.00
N GLN A 57 2.83 20.16 -18.88
CA GLN A 57 2.35 20.71 -17.61
C GLN A 57 1.26 19.83 -16.99
N ASP A 58 0.29 19.39 -17.78
CA ASP A 58 -0.79 18.53 -17.28
C ASP A 58 -0.27 17.19 -16.74
N LEU A 59 0.77 16.61 -17.36
CA LEU A 59 1.39 15.38 -16.86
C LEU A 59 2.15 15.64 -15.56
N VAL A 60 2.87 16.76 -15.46
CA VAL A 60 3.55 17.18 -14.23
C VAL A 60 2.53 17.35 -13.11
N GLU A 61 1.39 17.99 -13.36
CA GLU A 61 0.30 18.14 -12.40
C GLU A 61 -0.27 16.78 -11.98
N LEU A 62 -0.56 15.90 -12.95
CA LEU A 62 -1.08 14.55 -12.70
C LEU A 62 -0.13 13.76 -11.78
N MET A 63 1.17 13.74 -12.08
CA MET A 63 2.15 13.01 -11.29
C MET A 63 2.42 13.67 -9.94
N SER A 64 2.38 15.00 -9.86
CA SER A 64 2.49 15.73 -8.59
C SER A 64 1.33 15.39 -7.64
N SER A 65 0.12 15.23 -8.19
CA SER A 65 -1.03 14.77 -7.40
C SER A 65 -0.86 13.33 -6.92
N ALA A 66 -0.12 12.47 -7.63
CA ALA A 66 0.22 11.13 -7.14
C ALA A 66 1.20 11.18 -5.96
N VAL A 67 2.17 12.10 -6.00
CA VAL A 67 3.11 12.33 -4.89
C VAL A 67 2.38 12.85 -3.65
N ARG A 68 1.45 13.79 -3.82
CA ARG A 68 0.56 14.25 -2.73
C ARG A 68 -0.20 13.09 -2.11
N ASP A 69 -0.85 12.26 -2.93
CA ASP A 69 -1.64 11.13 -2.44
C ASP A 69 -0.78 10.14 -1.64
N LEU A 70 0.46 9.86 -2.08
CA LEU A 70 1.41 9.04 -1.32
C LEU A 70 1.72 9.63 0.06
N ALA A 71 1.92 10.95 0.13
CA ALA A 71 2.19 11.64 1.38
C ALA A 71 0.98 11.63 2.31
N GLU A 72 -0.22 11.88 1.78
CA GLU A 72 -1.48 11.81 2.54
C GLU A 72 -1.75 10.39 3.07
N GLY A 73 -1.44 9.36 2.27
CA GLY A 73 -1.59 7.96 2.64
C GLY A 73 -0.91 7.56 3.96
N GLU A 74 0.22 8.19 4.30
CA GLU A 74 0.96 7.91 5.53
C GLU A 74 0.23 8.39 6.80
N PHE A 75 -0.76 9.27 6.68
CA PHE A 75 -1.50 9.86 7.80
C PHE A 75 -2.99 9.47 7.85
N VAL A 76 -3.43 8.53 7.01
CA VAL A 76 -4.83 8.07 6.99
C VAL A 76 -5.17 7.25 8.23
N GLY A 77 -6.16 7.70 9.01
CA GLY A 77 -6.75 6.94 10.11
C GLY A 77 -5.90 6.91 11.38
N ARG A 78 -6.23 5.99 12.29
CA ARG A 78 -5.59 5.90 13.61
C ARG A 78 -4.11 5.48 13.52
N ARG A 79 -3.31 5.99 14.45
CA ARG A 79 -1.85 5.79 14.54
C ARG A 79 -1.41 5.60 15.99
N ASP A 80 -0.29 4.94 16.22
CA ASP A 80 0.41 4.97 17.51
C ASP A 80 1.29 6.23 17.67
N GLN A 81 1.99 6.36 18.80
CA GLN A 81 2.89 7.51 19.07
C GLN A 81 4.07 7.62 18.09
N GLN A 82 4.38 6.56 17.36
CA GLN A 82 5.45 6.47 16.37
C GLN A 82 4.92 6.57 14.92
N ASN A 83 3.65 6.94 14.73
CA ASN A 83 3.01 7.02 13.43
C ASN A 83 2.89 5.67 12.69
N ASN A 84 2.87 4.54 13.41
CA ASN A 84 2.52 3.24 12.84
C ASN A 84 0.99 3.12 12.70
N PRO A 85 0.48 2.55 11.60
CA PRO A 85 -0.95 2.46 11.34
C PRO A 85 -1.66 1.48 12.28
N LEU A 86 -2.79 1.92 12.82
CA LEU A 86 -3.72 1.10 13.60
C LEU A 86 -5.12 1.10 12.96
N PRO A 87 -5.88 0.02 13.11
CA PRO A 87 -7.29 -0.01 12.76
C PRO A 87 -8.10 1.03 13.53
N SER A 88 -9.01 1.69 12.82
CA SER A 88 -10.00 2.59 13.43
C SER A 88 -11.14 1.76 14.04
N PRO A 89 -11.67 2.13 15.22
CA PRO A 89 -12.82 1.44 15.83
C PRO A 89 -14.05 1.44 14.93
N GLN A 90 -14.99 0.52 15.20
CA GLN A 90 -16.25 0.41 14.45
C GLN A 90 -17.04 1.73 14.44
N GLY A 91 -17.69 2.00 13.30
CA GLY A 91 -18.55 3.18 13.11
C GLY A 91 -17.83 4.41 12.54
N VAL A 92 -16.51 4.35 12.32
CA VAL A 92 -15.75 5.42 11.64
C VAL A 92 -15.83 5.30 10.11
N SER A 93 -15.74 4.08 9.58
CA SER A 93 -15.84 3.76 8.15
C SER A 93 -16.02 2.25 7.95
N ASP A 94 -16.56 1.85 6.80
CA ASP A 94 -16.61 0.45 6.35
C ASP A 94 -15.18 -0.10 6.17
N ALA A 95 -14.95 -1.38 6.45
CA ALA A 95 -13.62 -1.99 6.38
C ALA A 95 -13.06 -1.98 4.94
N THR A 96 -13.91 -2.19 3.95
CA THR A 96 -13.55 -2.12 2.52
C THR A 96 -13.20 -0.69 2.13
N GLU A 97 -13.96 0.30 2.60
CA GLU A 97 -13.69 1.71 2.33
C GLU A 97 -12.38 2.19 2.97
N ASP A 98 -12.13 1.88 4.25
CA ASP A 98 -10.88 2.23 4.94
C ASP A 98 -9.67 1.60 4.25
N TRP A 99 -9.76 0.29 3.98
CA TRP A 99 -8.69 -0.43 3.29
C TRP A 99 -8.46 0.13 1.88
N THR A 100 -9.53 0.38 1.12
CA THR A 100 -9.41 0.91 -0.24
C THR A 100 -8.78 2.30 -0.24
N LEU A 101 -9.20 3.20 0.65
CA LEU A 101 -8.64 4.55 0.75
C LEU A 101 -7.14 4.51 1.02
N ARG A 102 -6.70 3.74 2.02
CA ARG A 102 -5.28 3.59 2.39
C ARG A 102 -4.43 3.06 1.24
N ASN A 103 -4.94 2.06 0.53
CA ASN A 103 -4.16 1.38 -0.52
C ASN A 103 -4.23 2.08 -1.88
N VAL A 104 -5.29 2.84 -2.15
CA VAL A 104 -5.30 3.80 -3.26
C VAL A 104 -4.27 4.89 -3.01
N LEU A 105 -4.24 5.52 -1.83
CA LEU A 105 -3.30 6.60 -1.55
C LEU A 105 -1.84 6.12 -1.53
N SER A 106 -1.56 4.97 -0.91
CA SER A 106 -0.18 4.47 -0.75
C SER A 106 0.45 3.82 -2.00
N ALA A 107 -0.35 3.38 -2.98
CA ALA A 107 0.18 2.75 -4.19
C ALA A 107 -0.72 2.88 -5.42
N GLY A 108 -2.05 2.70 -5.26
CA GLY A 108 -2.99 2.63 -6.38
C GLY A 108 -3.07 3.93 -7.21
N SER A 109 -2.98 5.07 -6.55
CA SER A 109 -2.99 6.39 -7.20
C SER A 109 -1.78 6.57 -8.10
N LEU A 110 -0.58 6.22 -7.61
CA LEU A 110 0.63 6.31 -8.42
C LEU A 110 0.57 5.41 -9.64
N LEU A 111 0.18 4.14 -9.49
CA LEU A 111 0.12 3.20 -10.61
C LEU A 111 -0.97 3.61 -11.61
N GLY A 112 -2.17 3.95 -11.13
CA GLY A 112 -3.26 4.44 -11.96
C GLY A 112 -2.88 5.70 -12.73
N LYS A 113 -2.35 6.73 -12.06
CA LYS A 113 -1.96 7.99 -12.70
C LYS A 113 -0.79 7.81 -13.67
N SER A 114 0.10 6.84 -13.43
CA SER A 114 1.17 6.49 -14.39
C SER A 114 0.60 5.88 -15.67
N CYS A 115 -0.37 4.97 -15.57
CA CYS A 115 -1.07 4.41 -16.73
C CYS A 115 -1.87 5.49 -17.48
N GLN A 116 -2.59 6.34 -16.76
CA GLN A 116 -3.31 7.49 -17.31
C GLN A 116 -2.37 8.46 -18.04
N GLY A 117 -1.24 8.82 -17.41
CA GLY A 117 -0.22 9.70 -17.97
C GLY A 117 0.42 9.13 -19.24
N THR A 118 0.63 7.81 -19.28
CA THR A 118 1.13 7.12 -20.48
C THR A 118 0.17 7.27 -21.66
N LEU A 119 -1.13 7.04 -21.44
CA LEU A 119 -2.15 7.21 -22.47
C LEU A 119 -2.30 8.67 -22.90
N LYS A 120 -2.13 9.60 -21.96
CA LYS A 120 -2.10 11.05 -22.24
C LYS A 120 -0.94 11.44 -23.14
N LEU A 121 0.27 10.94 -22.86
CA LEU A 121 1.46 11.16 -23.70
C LEU A 121 1.30 10.55 -25.11
N ALA A 122 0.61 9.42 -25.21
CA ALA A 122 0.29 8.79 -26.49
C ALA A 122 -0.85 9.50 -27.27
N GLY A 123 -1.44 10.57 -26.72
CA GLY A 123 -2.47 11.36 -27.40
C GLY A 123 -3.85 10.73 -27.41
N HIS A 124 -4.14 9.76 -26.53
CA HIS A 124 -5.47 9.17 -26.43
C HIS A 124 -6.48 10.13 -25.78
N GLY A 125 -7.77 9.96 -26.09
CA GLY A 125 -8.86 10.72 -25.48
C GLY A 125 -9.00 10.49 -23.98
N THR A 126 -9.65 11.43 -23.29
CA THR A 126 -9.82 11.43 -21.82
C THR A 126 -10.52 10.17 -21.29
N GLU A 127 -11.44 9.59 -22.06
CA GLU A 127 -12.12 8.35 -21.70
C GLU A 127 -11.13 7.17 -21.58
N LEU A 128 -10.25 6.98 -22.56
CA LEU A 128 -9.22 5.93 -22.49
C LEU A 128 -8.19 6.23 -21.39
N GLN A 129 -7.82 7.49 -21.19
CA GLN A 129 -6.95 7.88 -20.09
C GLN A 129 -7.54 7.46 -18.72
N GLU A 130 -8.84 7.68 -18.51
CA GLU A 130 -9.57 7.26 -17.30
C GLU A 130 -9.61 5.72 -17.17
N GLN A 131 -9.75 4.99 -18.27
CA GLN A 131 -9.61 3.53 -18.24
C GLN A 131 -8.19 3.12 -17.81
N GLY A 132 -7.14 3.80 -18.29
CA GLY A 132 -5.78 3.59 -17.82
C GLY A 132 -5.63 3.80 -16.31
N TYR A 133 -6.24 4.85 -15.77
CA TYR A 133 -6.27 5.10 -14.33
C TYR A 133 -6.93 3.94 -13.57
N LYS A 134 -8.14 3.54 -13.98
CA LYS A 134 -8.89 2.44 -13.36
C LYS A 134 -8.13 1.12 -13.40
N PHE A 135 -7.49 0.79 -14.52
CA PHE A 135 -6.66 -0.39 -14.67
C PHE A 135 -5.55 -0.41 -13.62
N GLY A 136 -4.70 0.63 -13.59
CA GLY A 136 -3.57 0.68 -12.67
C GLY A 136 -4.01 0.69 -11.20
N LYS A 137 -5.11 1.38 -10.87
CA LYS A 137 -5.69 1.38 -9.52
C LYS A 137 -6.13 -0.01 -9.09
N HIS A 138 -6.90 -0.72 -9.93
CA HIS A 138 -7.40 -2.06 -9.58
C HIS A 138 -6.28 -3.11 -9.55
N LEU A 139 -5.30 -3.01 -10.45
CA LEU A 139 -4.11 -3.86 -10.42
C LEU A 139 -3.34 -3.71 -9.10
N ALA A 140 -3.12 -2.47 -8.66
CA ALA A 140 -2.43 -2.20 -7.39
C ALA A 140 -3.20 -2.74 -6.17
N LEU A 141 -4.53 -2.58 -6.15
CA LEU A 141 -5.36 -3.08 -5.06
C LEU A 141 -5.37 -4.62 -5.03
N ALA A 142 -5.48 -5.28 -6.19
CA ALA A 142 -5.38 -6.73 -6.27
C ALA A 142 -4.03 -7.24 -5.74
N TRP A 143 -2.93 -6.60 -6.14
CA TRP A 143 -1.60 -6.93 -5.65
C TRP A 143 -1.46 -6.72 -4.13
N GLN A 144 -1.98 -5.61 -3.61
CA GLN A 144 -1.91 -5.33 -2.18
C GLN A 144 -2.71 -6.33 -1.36
N ALA A 145 -3.88 -6.78 -1.84
CA ALA A 145 -4.65 -7.83 -1.18
C ALA A 145 -3.87 -9.16 -1.12
N CYS A 146 -3.06 -9.47 -2.15
CA CYS A 146 -2.16 -10.62 -2.13
C CYS A 146 -1.06 -10.49 -1.07
N LEU A 147 -0.43 -9.32 -0.96
CA LEU A 147 0.58 -9.06 0.07
C LEU A 147 -0.01 -9.14 1.49
N ASP A 148 -1.23 -8.64 1.67
CA ASP A 148 -1.94 -8.69 2.96
C ASP A 148 -2.28 -10.13 3.39
N LEU A 149 -2.40 -11.07 2.44
CA LEU A 149 -2.63 -12.49 2.71
C LEU A 149 -1.37 -13.25 3.12
N GLU A 150 -0.18 -12.78 2.73
CA GLU A 150 1.10 -13.47 2.92
C GLU A 150 1.34 -13.95 4.37
N PRO A 151 1.06 -13.17 5.43
CA PRO A 151 1.23 -13.64 6.81
C PRO A 151 0.37 -14.87 7.16
N PHE A 152 -0.72 -15.10 6.44
CA PHE A 152 -1.73 -16.12 6.75
C PHE A 152 -1.66 -17.35 5.84
N ILE A 153 -0.72 -17.39 4.89
CA ILE A 153 -0.52 -18.52 3.99
C ILE A 153 0.45 -19.53 4.60
N ALA A 154 0.14 -20.82 4.48
CA ALA A 154 1.01 -21.90 4.97
C ALA A 154 2.35 -21.91 4.23
N GLY A 155 3.45 -21.96 4.97
CA GLY A 155 4.80 -21.96 4.41
C GLY A 155 5.34 -20.57 4.01
N SER A 156 4.66 -19.49 4.42
CA SER A 156 5.18 -18.14 4.27
C SER A 156 6.40 -17.89 5.18
N GLN A 157 7.13 -16.80 4.88
CA GLN A 157 8.29 -16.36 5.66
C GLN A 157 7.94 -15.82 7.06
N TYR A 158 6.65 -15.67 7.37
CA TYR A 158 6.17 -15.18 8.66
C TYR A 158 6.23 -16.31 9.70
N ALA A 159 7.28 -16.30 10.52
CA ALA A 159 7.41 -17.18 11.68
C ALA A 159 6.53 -16.69 12.86
N SER A 160 6.34 -17.53 13.88
CA SER A 160 5.70 -17.14 15.15
C SER A 160 6.37 -15.87 15.71
N GLY A 161 5.56 -14.89 16.09
CA GLY A 161 5.97 -13.59 16.61
C GLY A 161 6.32 -12.56 15.54
N SER A 162 6.21 -12.88 14.25
CA SER A 162 6.46 -11.92 13.17
C SER A 162 5.41 -10.81 13.17
N MET A 163 5.85 -9.56 13.17
CA MET A 163 4.96 -8.41 13.01
C MET A 163 4.44 -8.36 11.57
N PHE A 164 3.15 -8.04 11.41
CA PHE A 164 2.53 -7.79 10.12
C PHE A 164 1.66 -6.53 10.18
N ASN A 165 1.15 -6.08 9.04
CA ASN A 165 0.35 -4.86 8.99
C ASN A 165 -1.00 -5.07 9.70
N LEU A 166 -1.23 -4.36 10.80
CA LEU A 166 -2.48 -4.42 11.56
C LEU A 166 -3.66 -3.81 10.79
N THR A 167 -3.42 -2.98 9.78
CA THR A 167 -4.48 -2.43 8.89
C THR A 167 -4.57 -3.19 7.57
N SER A 168 -4.10 -4.44 7.52
CA SER A 168 -4.27 -5.33 6.37
C SER A 168 -5.73 -5.78 6.23
N ALA A 169 -6.15 -6.13 5.02
CA ALA A 169 -7.52 -6.56 4.74
C ALA A 169 -8.00 -7.71 5.64
N PRO A 170 -7.21 -8.79 5.90
CA PRO A 170 -7.67 -9.88 6.76
C PRO A 170 -8.00 -9.41 8.17
N VAL A 171 -7.22 -8.48 8.72
CA VAL A 171 -7.43 -7.94 10.07
C VAL A 171 -8.65 -7.02 10.08
N LEU A 172 -8.75 -6.08 9.12
CA LEU A 172 -9.86 -5.13 9.05
C LEU A 172 -11.21 -5.84 8.87
N PHE A 173 -11.28 -6.82 7.98
CA PHE A 173 -12.49 -7.61 7.77
C PHE A 173 -12.83 -8.49 8.96
N HIS A 174 -11.82 -9.02 9.67
CA HIS A 174 -12.09 -9.73 10.92
C HIS A 174 -12.65 -8.81 12.00
N LEU A 175 -12.12 -7.59 12.17
CA LEU A 175 -12.59 -6.61 13.16
C LEU A 175 -14.03 -6.14 12.93
N GLU A 176 -14.47 -6.14 11.67
CA GLU A 176 -15.86 -5.87 11.33
C GLU A 176 -16.79 -6.97 11.88
N HIS A 177 -16.33 -8.23 11.82
CA HIS A 177 -17.07 -9.39 12.33
C HIS A 177 -16.97 -9.57 13.86
N ASP A 178 -15.76 -9.46 14.40
CA ASP A 178 -15.46 -9.60 15.83
C ASP A 178 -14.67 -8.39 16.35
N PRO A 179 -15.37 -7.33 16.79
CA PRO A 179 -14.72 -6.16 17.38
C PRO A 179 -14.03 -6.45 18.73
N SER A 180 -14.21 -7.61 19.36
CA SER A 180 -13.52 -7.92 20.62
C SER A 180 -12.00 -7.97 20.45
N LEU A 181 -11.51 -8.23 19.23
CA LEU A 181 -10.10 -8.20 18.85
C LEU A 181 -9.45 -6.82 19.06
N PHE A 182 -10.22 -5.72 19.10
CA PHE A 182 -9.71 -4.40 19.48
C PHE A 182 -9.07 -4.40 20.87
N THR A 183 -9.49 -5.26 21.79
CA THR A 183 -8.86 -5.40 23.13
C THR A 183 -7.36 -5.73 23.03
N GLU A 184 -6.96 -6.49 22.01
CA GLU A 184 -5.55 -6.81 21.77
C GLU A 184 -4.85 -5.71 20.97
N ILE A 185 -5.51 -5.20 19.91
CA ILE A 185 -4.96 -4.15 19.04
C ILE A 185 -4.76 -2.82 19.77
N ASP A 186 -5.63 -2.48 20.71
CA ASP A 186 -5.58 -1.21 21.45
C ASP A 186 -4.42 -1.14 22.45
N LYS A 187 -3.79 -2.27 22.79
CA LYS A 187 -2.48 -2.26 23.47
C LYS A 187 -1.41 -1.56 22.63
N GLY A 188 -1.60 -1.54 21.32
CA GLY A 188 -0.75 -0.90 20.32
C GLY A 188 -0.80 0.63 20.30
N VAL A 189 -1.71 1.28 21.05
CA VAL A 189 -1.87 2.76 21.01
C VAL A 189 -0.60 3.51 21.35
N GLU A 190 0.11 3.05 22.38
CA GLU A 190 1.39 3.65 22.76
C GLU A 190 2.52 3.19 21.82
N SER A 191 2.52 1.91 21.47
CA SER A 191 3.43 1.33 20.49
C SER A 191 2.84 0.03 19.95
N VAL A 192 2.81 -0.12 18.62
CA VAL A 192 2.36 -1.37 17.96
C VAL A 192 3.14 -2.60 18.42
N GLN A 193 4.34 -2.44 18.99
CA GLN A 193 5.12 -3.55 19.57
C GLN A 193 4.47 -4.19 20.79
N ASN A 194 3.52 -3.51 21.44
CA ASN A 194 2.80 -4.04 22.60
C ASN A 194 1.66 -5.01 22.22
N VAL A 195 1.39 -5.18 20.92
CA VAL A 195 0.35 -6.09 20.41
C VAL A 195 0.89 -7.52 20.36
N ASP A 196 0.10 -8.48 20.84
CA ASP A 196 0.41 -9.90 20.65
C ASP A 196 0.04 -10.36 19.23
N TYR A 197 1.00 -10.29 18.31
CA TYR A 197 0.82 -10.65 16.90
C TYR A 197 0.45 -12.13 16.70
N ASP A 198 0.93 -13.05 17.54
CA ASP A 198 0.58 -14.47 17.45
C ASP A 198 -0.89 -14.70 17.80
N LYS A 199 -1.37 -14.00 18.83
CA LYS A 199 -2.79 -14.03 19.19
C LYS A 199 -3.66 -13.41 18.10
N VAL A 200 -3.31 -12.24 17.57
CA VAL A 200 -4.03 -11.61 16.45
C VAL A 200 -4.06 -12.55 15.25
N HIS A 201 -2.92 -13.14 14.89
CA HIS A 201 -2.80 -14.09 13.79
C HIS A 201 -3.72 -15.30 13.97
N SER A 202 -3.68 -15.95 15.15
CA SER A 202 -4.51 -17.11 15.46
C SER A 202 -6.01 -16.80 15.40
N ILE A 203 -6.43 -15.61 15.88
CA ILE A 203 -7.83 -15.18 15.85
C ILE A 203 -8.29 -14.91 14.41
N VAL A 204 -7.52 -14.11 13.66
CA VAL A 204 -7.84 -13.77 12.26
C VAL A 204 -7.86 -15.01 11.38
N SER A 205 -6.94 -15.95 11.60
CA SER A 205 -6.86 -17.23 10.88
C SER A 205 -8.08 -18.11 11.02
N LYS A 206 -8.85 -17.96 12.11
CA LYS A 206 -10.08 -18.73 12.37
C LYS A 206 -11.34 -17.99 11.90
N GLY A 207 -11.23 -16.72 11.55
CA GLY A 207 -12.37 -15.89 11.17
C GLY A 207 -12.52 -15.69 9.66
N PRO A 208 -13.47 -14.83 9.26
CA PRO A 208 -13.82 -14.65 7.84
C PRO A 208 -12.81 -13.80 7.06
N GLY A 209 -11.95 -13.03 7.73
CA GLY A 209 -11.10 -12.02 7.13
C GLY A 209 -10.26 -12.51 5.95
N ILE A 210 -9.60 -13.68 6.08
CA ILE A 210 -8.81 -14.28 4.99
C ILE A 210 -9.67 -14.57 3.76
N SER A 211 -10.85 -15.17 3.96
CA SER A 211 -11.74 -15.52 2.86
C SER A 211 -12.30 -14.27 2.16
N GLN A 212 -12.60 -13.22 2.92
CA GLN A 212 -13.05 -11.93 2.39
C GLN A 212 -11.93 -11.22 1.63
N THR A 213 -10.68 -11.28 2.10
CA THR A 213 -9.53 -10.73 1.36
C THR A 213 -9.28 -11.45 0.04
N LYS A 214 -9.41 -12.79 -0.02
CA LYS A 214 -9.34 -13.55 -1.28
C LYS A 214 -10.43 -13.13 -2.27
N GLN A 215 -11.65 -12.90 -1.76
CA GLN A 215 -12.74 -12.39 -2.58
C GLN A 215 -12.45 -10.97 -3.10
N LEU A 216 -11.95 -10.08 -2.24
CA LEU A 216 -11.54 -8.71 -2.60
C LEU A 216 -10.45 -8.69 -3.68
N GLN A 217 -9.42 -9.52 -3.54
CA GLN A 217 -8.36 -9.72 -4.54
C GLN A 217 -8.94 -10.14 -5.89
N LYS A 218 -9.84 -11.13 -5.89
CA LYS A 218 -10.51 -11.62 -7.10
C LYS A 218 -11.35 -10.53 -7.76
N GLU A 219 -12.09 -9.75 -6.99
CA GLU A 219 -12.91 -8.64 -7.50
C GLU A 219 -12.06 -7.56 -8.16
N HIS A 220 -10.95 -7.16 -7.55
CA HIS A 220 -10.05 -6.17 -8.15
C HIS A 220 -9.31 -6.71 -9.38
N SER A 221 -8.92 -7.98 -9.37
CA SER A 221 -8.32 -8.65 -10.53
C SER A 221 -9.30 -8.69 -11.71
N GLN A 222 -10.56 -9.04 -11.44
CA GLN A 222 -11.63 -9.07 -12.43
C GLN A 222 -11.92 -7.67 -12.99
N LYS A 223 -12.02 -6.65 -12.12
CA LYS A 223 -12.18 -5.25 -12.56
C LYS A 223 -11.02 -4.78 -13.43
N ALA A 224 -9.78 -5.15 -13.10
CA ALA A 224 -8.62 -4.83 -13.94
C ALA A 224 -8.71 -5.52 -15.32
N MET A 225 -9.15 -6.79 -15.36
CA MET A 225 -9.34 -7.55 -16.61
C MET A 225 -10.43 -6.94 -17.49
N GLU A 226 -11.56 -6.53 -16.89
CA GLU A 226 -12.67 -5.87 -17.60
C GLU A 226 -12.21 -4.55 -18.24
N VAL A 227 -11.41 -3.76 -17.54
CA VAL A 227 -10.85 -2.52 -18.08
C VAL A 227 -9.93 -2.81 -19.28
N LEU A 228 -9.13 -3.89 -19.24
CA LEU A 228 -8.27 -4.26 -20.37
C LEU A 228 -9.06 -4.58 -21.65
N GLN A 229 -10.29 -5.10 -21.53
CA GLN A 229 -11.12 -5.44 -22.69
C GLN A 229 -11.51 -4.22 -23.53
N VAL A 230 -11.46 -3.01 -22.96
CA VAL A 230 -11.68 -1.75 -23.69
C VAL A 230 -10.55 -1.46 -24.70
N PHE A 231 -9.35 -1.99 -24.45
CA PHE A 231 -8.19 -1.79 -25.32
C PHE A 231 -8.14 -2.86 -26.42
N ARG A 232 -7.65 -2.44 -27.60
CA ARG A 232 -7.46 -3.35 -28.75
C ARG A 232 -6.55 -4.51 -28.40
N GLU A 233 -6.87 -5.69 -28.95
CA GLU A 233 -6.02 -6.87 -28.81
C GLU A 233 -4.60 -6.61 -29.31
N SER A 234 -3.62 -6.98 -28.49
CA SER A 234 -2.19 -6.83 -28.76
C SER A 234 -1.40 -7.70 -27.79
N ASP A 235 -0.14 -7.97 -28.13
CA ASP A 235 0.77 -8.69 -27.25
C ASP A 235 0.93 -8.00 -25.88
N ALA A 236 0.94 -6.66 -25.86
CA ALA A 236 0.99 -5.87 -24.64
C ALA A 236 -0.27 -6.09 -23.76
N ARG A 237 -1.46 -6.12 -24.36
CA ARG A 237 -2.71 -6.41 -23.63
C ARG A 237 -2.69 -7.84 -23.07
N THR A 238 -2.21 -8.80 -23.86
CA THR A 238 -2.07 -10.19 -23.43
C THR A 238 -1.08 -10.31 -22.28
N ALA A 239 0.06 -9.61 -22.33
CA ALA A 239 1.03 -9.60 -21.25
C ALA A 239 0.46 -9.01 -19.95
N LEU A 240 -0.29 -7.90 -20.02
CA LEU A 240 -0.98 -7.33 -18.86
C LEU A 240 -2.04 -8.28 -18.30
N SER A 241 -2.75 -9.01 -19.16
CA SER A 241 -3.72 -10.03 -18.75
C SER A 241 -3.04 -11.19 -18.02
N ASN A 242 -1.89 -11.65 -18.52
CA ASN A 242 -1.10 -12.70 -17.88
C ASN A 242 -0.57 -12.28 -16.50
N ILE A 243 -0.20 -11.01 -16.33
CA ILE A 243 0.18 -10.46 -15.02
C ILE A 243 -1.00 -10.57 -14.04
N ILE A 244 -2.21 -10.21 -14.45
CA ILE A 244 -3.41 -10.34 -13.60
C ILE A 244 -3.64 -11.80 -13.20
N VAL A 245 -3.58 -12.72 -14.17
CA VAL A 245 -3.80 -14.16 -13.91
C VAL A 245 -2.77 -14.68 -12.91
N ALA A 246 -1.49 -14.36 -13.09
CA ALA A 246 -0.42 -14.81 -12.21
C ALA A 246 -0.58 -14.33 -10.76
N MET A 247 -1.24 -13.18 -10.52
CA MET A 247 -1.56 -12.71 -9.17
C MET A 247 -2.70 -13.50 -8.50
N GLY A 248 -3.56 -14.15 -9.28
CA GLY A 248 -4.71 -14.90 -8.76
C GLY A 248 -4.38 -16.33 -8.31
N ASP A 249 -3.20 -16.83 -8.66
CA ASP A 249 -2.72 -18.19 -8.34
C ASP A 249 -1.92 -18.28 -7.02
N LEU A 250 -1.79 -17.16 -6.28
CA LEU A 250 -1.15 -17.04 -4.97
C LEU A 250 -2.17 -17.18 -3.82
#